data_AF-A0A1F2QD15-F1
#
_entry.id   AF-A0A1F2QD15-F1
#
_cell.length_a   1.000
_cell.length_b   1.000
_cell.length_c   1.000
_cell.angle_alpha   90.00
_cell.angle_beta   90.00
_cell.angle_gamma   90.00
#
_symmetry.space_group_name_H-M   'P 1'
#
loop_
_entity.id
_entity.type
_entity.pdbx_description
1 polymer ?
#
loop_
_entity_poly.entity_id
_entity_poly.type
_entity_poly.pdbx_seq_one_letter_code
_entity_poly.pdbx_strand_id
1 'polypeptide(L)'
;MGYVDKNLLPGETVTYRTHLHPIIFVTPAFLGVVGALLVAFGFSNTALVVLIVLGVLFVVAAVIVGLPRYVRLKSSEFAITDKRVLVKTGVVRRHTLELLLSKVETIGVEQGVFGRMLNYGTVTIVGTGGTKEPFKGIARPLEFRRQVQSHTTG
;
A
#
# COMPACT_ATOMS: atom_id res chain seq x y z
N MET A 1 0.00 -19.12 -1.65
CA MET A 1 0.76 -18.86 -2.89
C MET A 1 0.31 -17.53 -3.45
N GLY A 2 1.23 -16.56 -3.61
CA GLY A 2 0.91 -15.23 -4.14
C GLY A 2 0.60 -15.28 -5.63
N TYR A 3 -0.01 -14.22 -6.16
CA TYR A 3 -0.22 -14.04 -7.60
C TYR A 3 1.09 -14.09 -8.38
N VAL A 4 2.18 -13.55 -7.81
CA VAL A 4 3.51 -13.60 -8.42
C VAL A 4 3.96 -15.04 -8.65
N ASP A 5 3.81 -15.93 -7.65
CA ASP A 5 4.24 -17.33 -7.73
C ASP A 5 3.54 -18.12 -8.85
N LYS A 6 2.31 -17.72 -9.21
CA LYS A 6 1.49 -18.41 -10.22
C LYS A 6 1.78 -17.96 -11.65
N ASN A 7 2.45 -16.82 -11.82
CA ASN A 7 2.70 -16.20 -13.13
C ASN A 7 4.20 -16.06 -13.44
N LEU A 8 5.05 -16.79 -12.73
CA LEU A 8 6.47 -16.87 -13.05
C LEU A 8 6.66 -17.58 -14.39
N LEU A 9 7.52 -17.01 -15.23
CA LEU A 9 8.00 -17.68 -16.44
C LEU A 9 8.90 -18.86 -16.05
N PRO A 10 9.08 -19.86 -16.94
CA PRO A 10 10.01 -20.96 -16.69
C PRO A 10 11.42 -20.44 -16.38
N GLY A 11 11.96 -20.84 -15.22
CA GLY A 11 13.28 -20.42 -14.72
C GLY A 11 13.38 -18.99 -14.16
N GLU A 12 12.27 -18.25 -14.06
CA GLU A 12 12.23 -16.94 -13.40
C GLU A 12 12.19 -17.11 -11.87
N THR A 13 13.01 -16.34 -11.15
CA THR A 13 13.07 -16.41 -9.68
C THR A 13 12.81 -15.04 -9.07
N VAL A 14 12.10 -15.02 -7.93
CA VAL A 14 11.81 -13.76 -7.23
C VAL A 14 12.97 -13.40 -6.33
N THR A 15 13.68 -12.33 -6.68
CA THR A 15 14.83 -11.82 -5.91
C THR A 15 14.38 -10.99 -4.72
N TYR A 16 13.31 -10.20 -4.87
CA TYR A 16 12.81 -9.35 -3.80
C TYR A 16 11.29 -9.23 -3.80
N ARG A 17 10.69 -9.17 -2.60
CA ARG A 17 9.26 -8.89 -2.41
C ARG A 17 9.08 -7.75 -1.42
N THR A 18 8.15 -6.87 -1.73
CA THR A 18 7.65 -5.88 -0.77
C THR A 18 6.13 -5.92 -0.70
N HIS A 19 5.60 -5.24 0.29
CA HIS A 19 4.18 -5.15 0.56
C HIS A 19 3.75 -3.69 0.68
N LEU A 20 2.43 -3.49 0.62
CA LEU A 20 1.85 -2.21 0.93
C LEU A 20 1.98 -1.95 2.44
N HIS A 21 2.31 -0.71 2.83
CA HIS A 21 2.58 -0.36 4.21
C HIS A 21 1.27 -0.21 5.01
N PRO A 22 1.19 -0.69 6.27
CA PRO A 22 -0.01 -0.59 7.11
C PRO A 22 -0.47 0.85 7.43
N ILE A 23 0.29 1.88 7.04
CA ILE A 23 -0.06 3.30 7.24
C ILE A 23 -1.43 3.65 6.65
N ILE A 24 -1.89 2.91 5.64
CA ILE A 24 -3.23 3.10 5.06
C ILE A 24 -4.38 2.93 6.08
N PHE A 25 -4.10 2.29 7.22
CA PHE A 25 -5.03 2.12 8.33
C PHE A 25 -5.05 3.28 9.32
N VAL A 26 -4.17 4.28 9.21
CA VAL A 26 -4.15 5.40 10.16
C VAL A 26 -5.48 6.15 10.18
N THR A 27 -6.07 6.45 9.02
CA THR A 27 -7.38 7.13 8.98
C THR A 27 -8.52 6.31 9.61
N PRO A 28 -8.76 5.04 9.24
CA PRO A 28 -9.84 4.27 9.87
C PRO A 28 -9.55 3.99 11.35
N ALA A 29 -8.28 3.80 11.75
CA ALA A 29 -7.93 3.68 13.17
C ALA A 29 -8.27 4.96 13.94
N PHE A 30 -7.92 6.13 13.40
CA PHE A 30 -8.26 7.41 14.00
C PHE A 30 -9.78 7.60 14.15
N LEU A 31 -10.56 7.34 13.08
CA LEU A 31 -12.02 7.41 13.14
C LEU A 31 -12.60 6.43 14.17
N GLY A 32 -12.06 5.21 14.25
CA GLY A 32 -12.48 4.20 15.21
C GLY A 32 -12.20 4.61 16.66
N VAL A 33 -11.02 5.17 16.94
CA VAL A 33 -10.65 5.67 18.28
C VAL A 33 -11.54 6.84 18.68
N VAL A 34 -11.73 7.82 17.79
CA VAL A 34 -12.62 8.96 18.05
C VAL A 34 -14.05 8.49 18.31
N GLY A 35 -14.57 7.58 17.48
CA GLY A 35 -15.90 7.01 17.67
C GLY A 35 -16.04 6.26 18.99
N ALA A 36 -15.05 5.44 19.36
CA ALA A 36 -15.05 4.69 20.62
C ALA A 36 -15.02 5.61 21.85
N LEU A 37 -14.21 6.68 21.80
CA LEU A 37 -14.18 7.67 22.87
C LEU A 37 -15.53 8.37 23.02
N LEU A 38 -16.15 8.82 21.92
CA LEU A 38 -17.47 9.47 21.95
C LEU A 38 -18.54 8.55 22.55
N VAL A 39 -18.54 7.26 22.21
CA VAL A 39 -19.44 6.27 22.80
C VAL A 39 -19.17 6.12 24.30
N ALA A 40 -17.90 5.97 24.71
CA ALA A 40 -17.53 5.82 26.11
C ALA A 40 -17.94 7.03 26.98
N PHE A 41 -17.71 8.25 26.46
CA PHE A 41 -18.16 9.48 27.12
C PHE A 41 -19.69 9.59 27.13
N GLY A 42 -20.37 9.20 26.06
CA GLY A 42 -21.83 9.18 25.99
C GLY A 42 -22.48 8.26 27.03
N PHE A 43 -21.87 7.11 27.34
CA PHE A 43 -22.35 6.21 28.39
C PHE A 43 -22.20 6.76 29.82
N SER A 44 -21.31 7.74 30.04
CA SER A 44 -21.11 8.33 31.36
C SER A 44 -22.23 9.28 31.80
N ASN A 45 -23.05 9.77 30.85
CA ASN A 45 -24.11 10.73 31.14
C ASN A 45 -25.32 10.51 30.22
N THR A 46 -26.47 10.19 30.80
CA THR A 46 -27.71 9.89 30.07
C THR A 46 -28.23 11.07 29.24
N ALA A 47 -27.82 12.31 29.51
CA ALA A 47 -28.14 13.47 28.66
C ALA A 47 -27.33 13.52 27.36
N LEU A 48 -26.28 12.68 27.21
CA LEU A 48 -25.34 12.68 26.09
C LEU A 48 -25.64 11.57 25.05
N VAL A 49 -26.89 11.12 24.92
CA VAL A 49 -27.31 10.14 23.90
C VAL A 49 -26.85 10.53 22.50
N VAL A 50 -26.82 11.83 22.18
CA VAL A 50 -26.32 12.35 20.90
C VAL A 50 -24.86 11.96 20.65
N LEU A 51 -24.00 11.95 21.68
CA LEU A 51 -22.60 11.53 21.54
C LEU A 51 -22.47 10.03 21.25
N ILE A 52 -23.37 9.20 21.80
CA ILE A 52 -23.41 7.77 21.50
C ILE A 52 -23.75 7.56 20.02
N VAL A 53 -24.79 8.24 19.52
CA VAL A 53 -25.20 8.15 18.10
C VAL A 53 -24.06 8.59 17.18
N LEU A 54 -23.44 9.74 17.47
CA LEU A 54 -22.29 10.23 16.71
C LEU A 54 -21.11 9.24 16.78
N GLY A 55 -20.78 8.75 17.97
CA GLY A 55 -19.71 7.79 18.16
C GLY A 55 -19.91 6.51 17.35
N VAL A 56 -21.13 5.96 17.36
CA VAL A 56 -21.50 4.80 16.52
C VAL A 56 -21.35 5.11 15.03
N LEU A 57 -21.78 6.29 14.57
CA LEU A 57 -21.59 6.71 13.17
C LEU A 57 -20.11 6.77 12.78
N PHE A 58 -19.24 7.29 13.66
CA PHE A 58 -17.79 7.32 13.44
C PHE A 58 -17.18 5.91 13.37
N VAL A 59 -17.61 5.00 14.25
CA VAL A 59 -17.18 3.58 14.21
C VAL A 59 -17.63 2.91 12.91
N VAL A 60 -18.88 3.10 12.50
CA VAL A 60 -19.41 2.56 11.23
C VAL A 60 -18.62 3.11 10.05
N ALA A 61 -18.35 4.43 10.02
CA ALA A 61 -17.52 5.05 8.99
C ALA A 61 -16.09 4.48 8.97
N ALA A 62 -15.49 4.24 10.14
CA ALA A 62 -14.17 3.62 10.26
C ALA A 62 -14.14 2.22 9.61
N VAL A 63 -15.18 1.41 9.83
CA VAL A 63 -15.31 0.08 9.23
C VAL A 63 -15.50 0.18 7.72
N ILE A 64 -16.41 1.04 7.24
CA ILE A 64 -16.68 1.23 5.81
C ILE A 64 -15.42 1.67 5.06
N VAL A 65 -14.60 2.55 5.66
CA VAL A 65 -13.35 3.03 5.05
C VAL A 65 -12.21 2.03 5.24
N GLY A 66 -12.16 1.31 6.37
CA GLY A 66 -11.10 0.38 6.72
C GLY A 66 -11.15 -0.93 5.92
N LEU A 67 -12.35 -1.47 5.70
CA LEU A 67 -12.55 -2.73 4.99
C LEU A 67 -11.93 -2.75 3.57
N PRO A 68 -12.22 -1.81 2.66
CA PRO A 68 -11.62 -1.82 1.32
C PRO A 68 -10.10 -1.64 1.36
N ARG A 69 -9.56 -0.93 2.36
CA ARG A 69 -8.11 -0.76 2.56
C ARG A 69 -7.46 -2.06 3.04
N TYR A 70 -8.14 -2.81 3.91
CA TYR A 70 -7.70 -4.13 4.32
C TYR A 70 -7.63 -5.11 3.15
N VAL A 71 -8.67 -5.15 2.33
CA VAL A 71 -8.63 -6.02 1.15
C VAL A 71 -7.53 -5.56 0.19
N ARG A 72 -7.32 -4.25 0.00
CA ARG A 72 -6.22 -3.72 -0.81
C ARG A 72 -4.84 -4.10 -0.25
N LEU A 73 -4.63 -4.06 1.07
CA LEU A 73 -3.37 -4.49 1.69
C LEU A 73 -3.08 -5.95 1.35
N LYS A 74 -4.09 -6.81 1.49
CA LYS A 74 -3.98 -8.26 1.25
C LYS A 74 -3.86 -8.63 -0.23
N SER A 75 -4.42 -7.82 -1.13
CA SER A 75 -4.42 -8.10 -2.56
C SER A 75 -3.25 -7.47 -3.33
N SER A 76 -2.53 -6.55 -2.70
CA SER A 76 -1.41 -5.86 -3.34
C SER A 76 -0.14 -6.67 -3.18
N GLU A 77 0.53 -6.93 -4.30
CA GLU A 77 1.77 -7.69 -4.37
C GLU A 77 2.79 -6.90 -5.19
N PHE A 78 4.00 -6.77 -4.65
CA PHE A 78 5.11 -6.11 -5.31
C PHE A 78 6.30 -7.07 -5.29
N ALA A 79 6.80 -7.44 -6.46
CA ALA A 79 7.92 -8.33 -6.60
C ALA A 79 8.89 -7.85 -7.68
N ILE A 80 10.16 -8.14 -7.46
CA ILE A 80 11.23 -7.95 -8.42
C ILE A 80 11.79 -9.34 -8.70
N THR A 81 11.84 -9.71 -9.97
CA THR A 81 12.45 -10.95 -10.45
C THR A 81 13.78 -10.64 -11.11
N ASP A 82 14.47 -11.69 -11.57
CA ASP A 82 15.68 -11.60 -12.38
C ASP A 82 15.44 -10.95 -13.76
N LYS A 83 14.18 -10.83 -14.20
CA LYS A 83 13.81 -10.35 -15.56
C LYS A 83 12.96 -9.09 -15.56
N ARG A 84 12.05 -8.92 -14.59
CA ARG A 84 11.04 -7.87 -14.60
C ARG A 84 10.62 -7.43 -13.19
N VAL A 85 10.05 -6.23 -13.15
CA VAL A 85 9.33 -5.71 -12.00
C VAL A 85 7.85 -6.03 -12.18
N LEU A 86 7.27 -6.68 -11.16
CA LEU A 86 5.88 -7.08 -11.10
C LEU A 86 5.20 -6.28 -9.99
N VAL A 87 4.22 -5.48 -10.35
CA VAL A 87 3.41 -4.72 -9.40
C VAL A 87 1.95 -5.00 -9.65
N LYS A 88 1.25 -5.46 -8.62
CA LYS A 88 -0.19 -5.65 -8.64
C LYS A 88 -0.82 -4.93 -7.47
N THR A 89 -1.80 -4.08 -7.74
CA THR A 89 -2.55 -3.38 -6.69
C THR A 89 -4.04 -3.36 -6.99
N GLY A 90 -4.85 -3.18 -5.95
CA GLY A 90 -6.31 -3.10 -6.09
C GLY A 90 -7.01 -4.47 -6.04
N VAL A 91 -8.34 -4.41 -6.00
CA VAL A 91 -9.22 -5.57 -5.78
C VAL A 91 -10.30 -5.61 -6.87
N VAL A 92 -11.16 -4.59 -6.88
CA VAL A 92 -12.25 -4.41 -7.86
C VAL A 92 -11.67 -3.89 -9.17
N ARG A 93 -11.00 -2.74 -9.13
CA ARG A 93 -10.15 -2.26 -10.22
C ARG A 93 -8.73 -2.70 -9.93
N ARG A 94 -8.28 -3.74 -10.64
CA ARG A 94 -6.92 -4.26 -10.54
C ARG A 94 -6.02 -3.42 -11.44
N HIS A 95 -4.91 -2.97 -10.89
CA HIS A 95 -3.85 -2.32 -11.62
C HIS A 95 -2.63 -3.22 -11.57
N THR A 96 -2.21 -3.72 -12.73
CA THR A 96 -1.05 -4.60 -12.85
C THR A 96 -0.05 -3.94 -13.78
N LEU A 97 1.20 -3.84 -13.33
CA LEU A 97 2.34 -3.46 -14.14
C LEU A 97 3.31 -4.63 -14.17
N GLU A 98 3.68 -5.03 -15.38
CA GLU A 98 4.77 -5.96 -15.62
C GLU A 98 5.74 -5.26 -16.58
N LEU A 99 6.91 -4.89 -16.06
CA LEU A 99 7.90 -4.15 -16.83
C LEU A 99 9.25 -4.86 -16.76
N LEU A 100 9.80 -5.23 -17.90
CA LEU A 100 11.16 -5.79 -17.98
C LEU A 100 12.15 -4.83 -17.34
N LEU A 101 13.12 -5.37 -16.58
CA LEU A 101 14.15 -4.57 -15.93
C LEU A 101 14.97 -3.75 -16.92
N SER A 102 15.19 -4.29 -18.13
CA SER A 102 15.84 -3.59 -19.24
C SER A 102 15.04 -2.42 -19.83
N LYS A 103 13.74 -2.38 -19.58
CA LYS A 103 12.84 -1.29 -20.00
C LYS A 103 12.57 -0.28 -18.89
N VAL A 104 13.16 -0.45 -17.71
CA VAL A 104 13.09 0.53 -16.62
C VAL A 104 14.12 1.61 -16.90
N GLU A 105 13.67 2.83 -17.17
CA GLU A 105 14.57 3.98 -17.39
C GLU A 105 14.95 4.65 -16.07
N THR A 106 13.97 4.85 -15.19
CA THR A 106 14.18 5.56 -13.93
C THR A 106 13.19 5.11 -12.87
N ILE A 107 13.62 5.11 -11.62
CA ILE A 107 12.74 4.88 -10.47
C ILE A 107 12.82 6.10 -9.54
N GLY A 108 11.71 6.82 -9.46
CA GLY A 108 11.49 7.89 -8.50
C GLY A 108 11.01 7.32 -7.17
N VAL A 109 11.50 7.89 -6.05
CA VAL A 109 11.00 7.59 -4.71
C VAL A 109 10.65 8.90 -4.03
N GLU A 110 9.41 9.01 -3.55
CA GLU A 110 8.93 10.15 -2.79
C GLU A 110 8.54 9.70 -1.38
N GLN A 111 9.19 10.29 -0.38
CA GLN A 111 8.89 10.07 1.04
C GLN A 111 8.75 11.42 1.74
N GLY A 112 7.57 11.68 2.30
CA GLY A 112 7.39 12.79 3.25
C GLY A 112 8.13 12.53 4.56
N VAL A 113 8.06 13.50 5.50
CA VAL A 113 8.70 13.38 6.82
C VAL A 113 8.26 12.10 7.55
N PHE A 114 6.94 11.88 7.68
CA PHE A 114 6.40 10.65 8.28
C PHE A 114 6.72 9.39 7.45
N GLY A 115 6.81 9.53 6.13
CA GLY A 115 7.23 8.44 5.23
C GLY A 115 8.65 7.96 5.52
N ARG A 116 9.57 8.88 5.83
CA ARG A 116 10.95 8.54 6.23
C ARG A 116 10.99 7.89 7.60
N MET A 117 10.26 8.44 8.59
CA MET A 117 10.21 7.89 9.95
C MET A 117 9.62 6.48 10.00
N LEU A 118 8.55 6.24 9.24
CA LEU A 118 7.82 4.97 9.22
C LEU A 118 8.20 4.08 8.02
N ASN A 119 9.25 4.45 7.28
CA ASN A 119 9.80 3.72 6.13
C ASN A 119 8.76 3.31 5.07
N TYR A 120 7.89 4.24 4.67
CA TYR A 120 6.97 4.08 3.54
C TYR A 120 7.07 5.25 2.57
N GLY A 121 6.61 5.05 1.33
CA GLY A 121 6.61 6.12 0.33
C GLY A 121 5.85 5.76 -0.93
N THR A 122 5.98 6.64 -1.91
CA THR A 122 5.51 6.41 -3.28
C THR A 122 6.71 6.04 -4.13
N VAL A 123 6.60 4.96 -4.89
CA VAL A 123 7.58 4.59 -5.92
C VAL A 123 6.96 4.87 -7.28
N THR A 124 7.64 5.63 -8.11
CA THR A 124 7.22 5.92 -9.48
C THR A 124 8.17 5.22 -10.42
N ILE A 125 7.66 4.24 -11.17
CA ILE A 125 8.43 3.50 -12.16
C ILE A 125 8.26 4.21 -13.50
N VAL A 126 9.38 4.57 -14.13
CA VAL A 126 9.40 5.18 -15.47
C VAL A 126 9.92 4.13 -16.45
N GLY A 127 9.05 3.72 -17.36
CA GLY A 127 9.38 2.76 -18.42
C GLY A 127 9.84 3.44 -19.70
N THR A 128 10.32 2.63 -20.65
CA THR A 128 10.73 3.11 -21.98
C THR A 128 9.65 3.98 -22.63
N GLY A 129 10.04 5.17 -23.07
CA GLY A 129 9.12 6.15 -23.66
C GLY A 129 8.49 7.11 -22.65
N GLY A 130 8.99 7.14 -21.41
CA GLY A 130 8.63 8.15 -20.42
C GLY A 130 7.31 7.92 -19.67
N THR A 131 6.67 6.75 -19.84
CA THR A 131 5.45 6.40 -19.11
C THR A 131 5.74 6.31 -17.62
N LYS A 132 5.03 7.10 -16.80
CA LYS A 132 5.21 7.17 -15.35
C LYS A 132 4.08 6.45 -14.64
N GLU A 133 4.41 5.42 -13.87
CA GLU A 133 3.45 4.67 -13.06
C GLU A 133 3.73 4.83 -11.55
N PRO A 134 2.94 5.64 -10.83
CA PRO A 134 3.11 5.86 -9.41
C PRO A 134 2.37 4.81 -8.55
N PHE A 135 3.09 4.21 -7.61
CA PHE A 135 2.57 3.27 -6.63
C PHE A 135 2.76 3.79 -5.21
N LYS A 136 1.65 4.13 -4.55
CA LYS A 136 1.64 4.79 -3.24
C LYS A 136 1.66 3.79 -2.08
N GLY A 137 2.33 4.17 -0.99
CA GLY A 137 2.30 3.44 0.27
C GLY A 137 3.12 2.15 0.24
N ILE A 138 4.16 2.07 -0.58
CA ILE A 138 5.08 0.93 -0.60
C ILE A 138 5.93 0.96 0.67
N ALA A 139 6.07 -0.20 1.34
CA ALA A 139 7.01 -0.36 2.45
C ALA A 139 8.45 -0.43 1.92
N ARG A 140 9.37 0.22 2.62
CA ARG A 140 10.80 0.26 2.28
C ARG A 140 11.07 0.67 0.81
N PRO A 141 10.57 1.83 0.36
CA PRO A 141 10.62 2.21 -1.05
C PRO A 141 12.06 2.43 -1.57
N LEU A 142 12.99 2.79 -0.68
CA LEU A 142 14.41 2.92 -1.02
C LEU A 142 15.08 1.56 -1.26
N GLU A 143 14.71 0.53 -0.49
CA GLU A 143 15.18 -0.84 -0.74
C GLU A 143 14.64 -1.36 -2.07
N PHE A 144 13.36 -1.12 -2.35
CA PHE A 144 12.76 -1.47 -3.65
C PHE A 144 13.54 -0.84 -4.82
N ARG A 145 13.87 0.46 -4.74
CA ARG A 145 14.69 1.13 -5.76
C ARG A 145 16.07 0.49 -5.90
N ARG A 146 16.76 0.23 -4.79
CA ARG A 146 18.10 -0.39 -4.79
C ARG A 146 18.09 -1.76 -5.47
N GLN A 147 17.07 -2.58 -5.18
CA GLN A 147 16.93 -3.91 -5.75
C GLN A 147 16.68 -3.87 -7.27
N VAL A 148 15.92 -2.90 -7.77
CA VAL A 148 15.81 -2.76 -9.24
C VAL A 148 17.13 -2.31 -9.86
N GLN A 149 17.81 -1.33 -9.26
CA GLN A 149 19.07 -0.78 -9.79
C GLN A 149 20.21 -1.80 -9.82
N SER A 150 20.26 -2.73 -8.85
CA SER A 150 21.26 -3.81 -8.85
C SER A 150 21.14 -4.77 -10.04
N HIS A 151 19.97 -4.85 -10.67
CA HIS A 151 19.77 -5.69 -11.86
C HIS A 151 19.93 -4.94 -13.18
N THR A 152 19.81 -3.60 -13.19
CA THR A 152 19.98 -2.80 -14.42
C THR A 152 21.44 -2.41 -14.68
N THR A 153 22.30 -2.42 -13.65
CA THR A 153 23.71 -1.97 -13.75
C THR A 153 24.69 -3.15 -13.92
N GLY A 154 24.19 -4.34 -14.23
CA GLY A 154 24.97 -5.57 -14.43
C GLY A 154 25.16 -5.93 -15.89
#